data_AF-A0A970Y7L4-F1
#
_entry.id   AF-A0A970Y7L4-F1
#
_cell.length_a   1.000
_cell.length_b   1.000
_cell.length_c   1.000
_cell.angle_alpha   90.00
_cell.angle_beta   90.00
_cell.angle_gamma   90.00
#
_symmetry.space_group_name_H-M   'P 1'
#
loop_
_entity.id
_entity.type
_entity.pdbx_description
1 polymer ?
#
loop_
_entity_poly.entity_id
_entity_poly.type
_entity_poly.pdbx_seq_one_letter_code
_entity_poly.pdbx_strand_id
1 'polypeptide(L)'
;MTFTLTRTVPEHGTVLGGVRGAGTIRISPDGGETWTEASPGQGLQVDVMVSVETVAGTQAKIVFPDGSTFILKAGTVVRLLSGGLQLTQGEVWLNVKKQGDTFEIITPTWVCGVLGTEFQVTVAPGVKDEIALFAGQVEVTANAGGTVTLSPGQKVSCAPSGLGPVGSIGAFTDIDASTYKAAILGMNQAGIVSGRQESSVWVFAPLETVKRAQFAKMVCGAMSIGVSEDSWLDSARPFPDLEPDPLNDLYPHDYVAAASAAGIIKGDNGRFKPYDSIYRIGVILMVVRALDSLAPGTLDAVPADFTSTVAGLSGEHAEAMSKAEYNHLTDGLAGFGPGWNAWDTASRGEVAQMLWNAMWR
;
A
#
# COMPACT_ATOMS: atom_id res chain seq x y z
N MET A 1 -12.27 -21.54 38.63
CA MET A 1 -13.10 -20.33 38.70
C MET A 1 -12.51 -19.38 37.68
N THR A 2 -13.08 -19.34 36.49
CA THR A 2 -12.65 -18.42 35.42
C THR A 2 -13.90 -18.06 34.65
N PHE A 3 -14.25 -16.79 34.72
CA PHE A 3 -15.37 -16.20 34.01
C PHE A 3 -14.96 -16.03 32.54
N THR A 4 -15.84 -16.34 31.60
CA THR A 4 -15.72 -15.79 30.25
C THR A 4 -17.04 -15.13 29.90
N LEU A 5 -16.97 -13.80 29.86
CA LEU A 5 -18.04 -12.90 29.46
C LEU A 5 -18.50 -13.24 28.04
N THR A 6 -19.79 -13.46 27.90
CA THR A 6 -20.48 -13.39 26.60
C THR A 6 -20.51 -11.93 26.18
N ARG A 7 -19.77 -11.55 25.14
CA ARG A 7 -20.00 -10.29 24.43
C ARG A 7 -20.21 -10.64 22.96
N THR A 8 -21.43 -10.40 22.50
CA THR A 8 -21.80 -10.30 21.10
C THR A 8 -21.05 -9.09 20.53
N VAL A 9 -20.06 -9.31 19.65
CA VAL A 9 -19.54 -8.26 18.78
C VAL A 9 -19.53 -8.85 17.37
N PRO A 10 -20.34 -8.34 16.44
CA PRO A 10 -20.22 -8.76 15.05
C PRO A 10 -19.02 -8.00 14.46
N GLU A 11 -17.81 -8.52 14.59
CA GLU A 11 -16.72 -8.06 13.73
C GLU A 11 -16.83 -8.83 12.41
N HIS A 12 -17.72 -8.38 11.54
CA HIS A 12 -17.82 -8.91 10.18
C HIS A 12 -16.82 -8.18 9.29
N GLY A 13 -15.70 -8.81 8.95
CA GLY A 13 -14.84 -8.34 7.86
C GLY A 13 -15.50 -8.61 6.51
N THR A 14 -15.31 -7.73 5.53
CA THR A 14 -15.66 -8.02 4.14
C THR A 14 -14.38 -8.34 3.37
N VAL A 15 -14.33 -9.51 2.73
CA VAL A 15 -13.27 -9.83 1.77
C VAL A 15 -13.64 -9.19 0.45
N LEU A 16 -12.93 -8.11 0.15
CA LEU A 16 -12.93 -7.54 -1.17
C LEU A 16 -11.84 -8.30 -1.95
N GLY A 17 -12.28 -9.23 -2.80
CA GLY A 17 -11.38 -9.91 -3.73
C GLY A 17 -10.68 -8.86 -4.58
N GLY A 18 -9.39 -8.65 -4.32
CA GLY A 18 -8.56 -7.72 -5.09
C GLY A 18 -8.10 -8.44 -6.34
N VAL A 19 -8.77 -8.23 -7.48
CA VAL A 19 -8.26 -8.76 -8.75
C VAL A 19 -6.97 -8.03 -9.11
N ARG A 20 -5.84 -8.70 -8.97
CA ARG A 20 -4.66 -8.50 -9.82
C ARG A 20 -4.16 -9.88 -10.24
N GLY A 21 -4.47 -10.27 -11.48
CA GLY A 21 -4.23 -11.61 -12.01
C GLY A 21 -5.37 -12.59 -11.66
N ALA A 22 -5.63 -13.57 -12.51
CA ALA A 22 -6.70 -14.58 -12.37
C ALA A 22 -6.43 -15.57 -11.22
N GLY A 23 -6.39 -15.04 -10.01
CA GLY A 23 -5.96 -15.72 -8.81
C GLY A 23 -7.12 -16.15 -7.91
N THR A 24 -7.00 -17.31 -7.27
CA THR A 24 -8.02 -17.89 -6.39
C THR A 24 -7.77 -17.48 -4.93
N ILE A 25 -8.79 -16.97 -4.25
CA ILE A 25 -8.79 -16.81 -2.80
C ILE A 25 -9.55 -18.00 -2.22
N ARG A 26 -8.98 -18.66 -1.21
CA ARG A 26 -9.67 -19.74 -0.49
C ARG A 26 -10.03 -19.29 0.91
N ILE A 27 -11.20 -19.70 1.39
CA ILE A 27 -11.68 -19.47 2.74
C ILE A 27 -12.03 -20.77 3.41
N SER A 28 -11.87 -20.81 4.72
CA SER A 28 -12.18 -21.96 5.54
C SER A 28 -12.88 -21.51 6.84
N PRO A 29 -14.21 -21.69 6.92
CA PRO A 29 -15.00 -21.32 8.09
C PRO A 29 -14.75 -22.20 9.33
N ASP A 30 -14.13 -23.37 9.16
CA ASP A 30 -13.80 -24.31 10.24
C ASP A 30 -12.32 -24.20 10.68
N GLY A 31 -11.69 -23.05 10.41
CA GLY A 31 -10.32 -22.77 10.82
C GLY A 31 -9.25 -23.48 9.99
N GLY A 32 -9.58 -24.15 8.89
CA GLY A 32 -8.61 -24.71 7.95
C GLY A 32 -8.82 -26.18 7.59
N GLU A 33 -9.91 -26.80 8.05
CA GLU A 33 -10.22 -28.21 7.75
C GLU A 33 -10.81 -28.35 6.35
N THR A 34 -11.75 -27.46 5.98
CA THR A 34 -12.36 -27.41 4.64
C THR A 34 -12.15 -26.06 3.97
N TRP A 35 -11.72 -26.09 2.71
CA TRP A 35 -11.40 -24.88 1.94
C TRP A 35 -12.33 -24.74 0.73
N THR A 36 -12.86 -23.54 0.55
CA THR A 36 -13.74 -23.18 -0.59
C THR A 36 -13.23 -21.90 -1.24
N GLU A 37 -13.49 -21.75 -2.55
CA GLU A 37 -13.14 -20.52 -3.26
C GLU A 37 -14.06 -19.36 -2.86
N ALA A 38 -13.47 -18.20 -2.58
CA ALA A 38 -14.21 -17.01 -2.20
C ALA A 38 -14.64 -16.19 -3.41
N SER A 39 -15.84 -15.60 -3.33
CA SER A 39 -16.32 -14.64 -4.33
C SER A 39 -15.86 -13.20 -3.98
N PRO A 40 -15.59 -12.34 -4.97
CA PRO A 40 -15.35 -10.92 -4.70
C PRO A 40 -16.52 -10.27 -3.95
N GLY A 41 -16.22 -9.51 -2.88
CA GLY A 41 -17.25 -8.86 -2.06
C GLY A 41 -17.88 -9.76 -1.01
N GLN A 42 -17.38 -10.98 -0.84
CA GLN A 42 -17.92 -11.92 0.15
C GLN A 42 -17.66 -11.44 1.58
N GLY A 43 -18.73 -11.38 2.38
CA GLY A 43 -18.64 -11.14 3.83
C GLY A 43 -18.05 -12.35 4.56
N LEU A 44 -17.24 -12.09 5.59
CA LEU A 44 -16.73 -13.09 6.52
C LEU A 44 -17.33 -12.89 7.91
N GLN A 45 -17.67 -14.00 8.54
CA GLN A 45 -18.12 -14.06 9.93
C GLN A 45 -16.93 -14.46 10.82
N VAL A 46 -16.29 -13.48 11.46
CA VAL A 46 -15.03 -13.69 12.23
C VAL A 46 -15.29 -14.29 13.62
N ASP A 47 -16.55 -14.36 14.06
CA ASP A 47 -16.97 -15.08 15.26
C ASP A 47 -16.78 -16.60 15.18
N VAL A 48 -16.48 -17.15 13.99
CA VAL A 48 -16.30 -18.60 13.77
C VAL A 48 -14.84 -19.03 13.60
N MET A 49 -13.83 -18.16 13.78
CA MET A 49 -12.43 -18.40 13.38
C MET A 49 -12.32 -18.77 11.89
N VAL A 50 -12.09 -17.77 11.03
CA VAL A 50 -12.03 -17.99 9.59
C VAL A 50 -10.58 -17.95 9.10
N SER A 51 -10.17 -18.95 8.33
CA SER A 51 -8.90 -18.90 7.62
C SER A 51 -9.08 -18.40 6.19
N VAL A 52 -8.15 -17.58 5.72
CA VAL A 52 -8.09 -17.03 4.36
C VAL A 52 -6.72 -17.35 3.77
N GLU A 53 -6.72 -17.83 2.52
CA GLU A 53 -5.51 -18.13 1.76
C GLU A 53 -5.54 -17.45 0.39
N THR A 54 -4.42 -16.83 0.02
CA THR A 54 -4.17 -16.34 -1.34
C THR A 54 -3.25 -17.32 -2.08
N VAL A 55 -3.68 -17.83 -3.24
CA VAL A 55 -2.79 -18.69 -4.06
C VAL A 55 -1.73 -17.86 -4.81
N ALA A 56 -0.80 -18.52 -5.48
CA ALA A 56 0.26 -17.87 -6.24
C ALA A 56 -0.28 -16.82 -7.23
N GLY A 57 0.36 -15.65 -7.27
CA GLY A 57 -0.06 -14.53 -8.13
C GLY A 57 -1.33 -13.81 -7.69
N THR A 58 -1.88 -14.11 -6.51
CA THR A 58 -3.14 -13.52 -6.01
C THR A 58 -2.87 -12.56 -4.85
N GLN A 59 -3.57 -11.43 -4.83
CA GLN A 59 -3.64 -10.54 -3.66
C GLN A 59 -5.09 -10.49 -3.15
N ALA A 60 -5.28 -10.37 -1.84
CA ALA A 60 -6.61 -10.13 -1.25
C ALA A 60 -6.59 -8.88 -0.38
N LYS A 61 -7.70 -8.14 -0.36
CA LYS A 61 -7.92 -7.04 0.57
C LYS A 61 -9.07 -7.40 1.51
N ILE A 62 -8.84 -7.26 2.81
CA ILE A 62 -9.87 -7.44 3.83
C ILE A 62 -10.12 -6.09 4.45
N VAL A 63 -11.39 -5.66 4.42
CA VAL A 63 -11.82 -4.39 5.01
C VAL A 63 -12.74 -4.70 6.18
N PHE A 64 -12.44 -4.12 7.33
CA PHE A 64 -13.22 -4.26 8.54
C PHE A 64 -14.19 -3.08 8.70
N PRO A 65 -15.32 -3.25 9.42
CA PRO A 65 -16.32 -2.19 9.61
C PRO A 65 -15.75 -0.95 10.31
N ASP A 66 -14.67 -1.13 11.05
CA ASP A 66 -13.97 -0.10 11.80
C ASP A 66 -12.99 0.72 10.93
N GLY A 67 -12.86 0.37 9.64
CA GLY A 67 -11.95 0.97 8.68
C GLY A 67 -10.55 0.36 8.65
N SER A 68 -10.26 -0.65 9.48
CA SER A 68 -9.00 -1.39 9.40
C SER A 68 -8.94 -2.15 8.07
N THR A 69 -7.76 -2.19 7.47
CA THR A 69 -7.57 -2.78 6.14
C THR A 69 -6.33 -3.66 6.12
N PHE A 70 -6.47 -4.90 5.67
CA PHE A 70 -5.36 -5.85 5.50
C PHE A 70 -5.19 -6.21 4.02
N ILE A 71 -3.94 -6.22 3.57
CA ILE A 71 -3.58 -6.67 2.22
C ILE A 71 -2.73 -7.93 2.36
N LEU A 72 -3.27 -9.05 1.90
CA LEU A 72 -2.61 -10.35 1.88
C LEU A 72 -1.92 -10.51 0.52
N LYS A 73 -0.60 -10.70 0.51
CA LYS A 73 0.17 -10.97 -0.73
C LYS A 73 0.04 -12.43 -1.14
N ALA A 74 0.54 -12.80 -2.31
CA ALA A 74 0.46 -14.17 -2.82
C ALA A 74 1.11 -15.19 -1.87
N GLY A 75 0.47 -16.36 -1.72
CA GLY A 75 0.97 -17.44 -0.87
C GLY A 75 0.83 -17.15 0.63
N THR A 76 -0.18 -16.37 1.01
CA THR A 76 -0.40 -15.95 2.40
C THR A 76 -1.54 -16.73 3.02
N VAL A 77 -1.34 -17.22 4.24
CA VAL A 77 -2.37 -17.92 5.03
C VAL A 77 -2.55 -17.19 6.36
N VAL A 78 -3.74 -16.64 6.56
CA VAL A 78 -4.13 -15.98 7.81
C VAL A 78 -5.34 -16.68 8.41
N ARG A 79 -5.39 -16.70 9.74
CA ARG A 79 -6.60 -17.01 10.50
C ARG A 79 -7.05 -15.75 11.22
N LEU A 80 -8.27 -15.30 10.92
CA LEU A 80 -8.91 -14.18 11.59
C LEU A 80 -9.52 -14.65 12.91
N LEU A 81 -9.27 -13.88 13.96
CA LEU A 81 -9.77 -14.08 15.31
C LEU A 81 -10.62 -12.85 15.69
N SER A 82 -11.51 -12.99 16.67
CA SER A 82 -12.43 -11.92 17.09
C SER A 82 -11.75 -10.66 17.66
N GLY A 83 -10.43 -10.68 17.86
CA GLY A 83 -9.65 -9.56 18.35
C GLY A 83 -8.21 -9.61 17.84
N GLY A 84 -7.97 -10.28 16.71
CA GLY A 84 -6.62 -10.47 16.22
C GLY A 84 -6.52 -11.26 14.93
N LEU A 85 -5.28 -11.52 14.55
CA LEU A 85 -4.91 -12.26 13.36
C LEU A 85 -3.74 -13.19 13.68
N GLN A 86 -3.86 -14.44 13.27
CA GLN A 86 -2.74 -15.37 13.23
C GLN A 86 -2.23 -15.49 11.79
N LEU A 87 -0.98 -15.15 11.56
CA LEU A 87 -0.31 -15.34 10.27
C LEU A 87 0.58 -16.58 10.36
N THR A 88 0.35 -17.57 9.50
CA THR A 88 1.12 -18.83 9.51
C THR A 88 2.10 -18.93 8.36
N GLN A 89 1.88 -18.18 7.28
CA GLN A 89 2.73 -18.15 6.10
C GLN A 89 2.46 -16.89 5.27
N GLY A 90 3.49 -16.38 4.61
CA GLY A 90 3.37 -15.34 3.58
C GLY A 90 3.54 -13.94 4.14
N GLU A 91 2.89 -12.97 3.52
CA GLU A 91 3.09 -11.55 3.83
C GLU A 91 1.75 -10.81 3.88
N VAL A 92 1.58 -10.02 4.94
CA VAL A 92 0.41 -9.17 5.15
C VAL A 92 0.86 -7.75 5.46
N TRP A 93 0.21 -6.78 4.82
CA TRP A 93 0.28 -5.37 5.17
C TRP A 93 -0.98 -4.99 5.92
N LEU A 94 -0.84 -4.33 7.07
CA LEU A 94 -1.95 -4.03 7.97
C LEU A 94 -1.99 -2.52 8.27
N ASN A 95 -3.18 -1.93 8.12
CA ASN A 95 -3.53 -0.62 8.64
C ASN A 95 -4.65 -0.83 9.67
N VAL A 96 -4.28 -0.85 10.96
CA VAL A 96 -5.21 -1.09 12.07
C VAL A 96 -5.62 0.26 12.63
N LYS A 97 -6.93 0.57 12.59
CA LYS A 97 -7.46 1.80 13.16
C LYS A 97 -7.48 1.70 14.68
N LYS A 98 -7.32 2.85 15.34
CA LYS A 98 -7.31 2.91 16.80
C LYS A 98 -8.73 2.64 17.32
N GLN A 99 -8.90 1.54 18.03
CA GLN A 99 -10.15 1.18 18.72
C GLN A 99 -10.01 1.32 20.24
N GLY A 100 -11.05 0.92 20.98
CA GLY A 100 -10.98 0.81 22.44
C GLY A 100 -10.21 -0.42 22.91
N ASP A 101 -10.22 -1.49 22.11
CA ASP A 101 -9.60 -2.78 22.40
C ASP A 101 -8.32 -2.97 21.53
N THR A 102 -7.36 -3.74 22.03
CA THR A 102 -6.11 -4.05 21.32
C THR A 102 -6.34 -5.14 20.28
N PHE A 103 -5.76 -4.99 19.08
CA PHE A 103 -5.76 -6.02 18.06
C PHE A 103 -4.49 -6.86 18.18
N GLU A 104 -4.60 -8.18 18.35
CA GLU A 104 -3.44 -9.07 18.55
C GLU A 104 -2.94 -9.65 17.22
N ILE A 105 -1.63 -9.62 17.00
CA ILE A 105 -0.97 -10.30 15.88
C ILE A 105 -0.16 -11.45 16.42
N ILE A 106 -0.46 -12.65 15.93
CA ILE A 106 0.18 -13.89 16.34
C ILE A 106 0.93 -14.47 15.13
N THR A 107 2.22 -14.78 15.31
CA THR A 107 3.02 -15.53 14.35
C THR A 107 3.61 -16.78 15.02
N PRO A 108 4.24 -17.71 14.28
CA PRO A 108 4.88 -18.88 14.88
C PRO A 108 5.94 -18.55 15.93
N THR A 109 6.63 -17.42 15.81
CA THR A 109 7.77 -17.07 16.68
C THR A 109 7.52 -15.89 17.63
N TRP A 110 6.47 -15.09 17.45
CA TRP A 110 6.15 -13.97 18.36
C TRP A 110 4.66 -13.58 18.38
N VAL A 111 4.30 -12.77 19.36
CA VAL A 111 3.00 -12.11 19.49
C VAL A 111 3.17 -10.62 19.76
N CYS A 112 2.27 -9.78 19.26
CA CYS A 112 2.20 -8.37 19.61
C CYS A 112 0.75 -7.87 19.69
N GLY A 113 0.50 -6.93 20.57
CA GLY A 113 -0.72 -6.13 20.57
C GLY A 113 -0.49 -4.84 19.79
N VAL A 114 -1.45 -4.46 18.96
CA VAL A 114 -1.38 -3.23 18.17
C VAL A 114 -2.62 -2.36 18.35
N LEU A 115 -2.40 -1.04 18.26
CA LEU A 115 -3.46 -0.05 18.39
C LEU A 115 -3.13 1.19 17.56
N GLY A 116 -3.86 1.42 16.47
CA GLY A 116 -3.61 2.57 15.60
C GLY A 116 -2.22 2.49 14.94
N THR A 117 -1.95 1.40 14.24
CA THR A 117 -0.63 1.10 13.68
C THR A 117 -0.72 0.77 12.20
N GLU A 118 0.39 1.01 11.50
CA GLU A 118 0.55 0.66 10.10
C GLU A 118 1.87 -0.06 9.92
N PHE A 119 1.83 -1.30 9.42
CA PHE A 119 2.99 -2.20 9.44
C PHE A 119 2.85 -3.34 8.41
N GLN A 120 3.96 -4.01 8.15
CA GLN A 120 4.03 -5.25 7.39
C GLN A 120 4.46 -6.39 8.31
N VAL A 121 3.89 -7.57 8.14
CA VAL A 121 4.37 -8.82 8.72
C VAL A 121 4.65 -9.84 7.62
N THR A 122 5.78 -10.53 7.72
CA THR A 122 6.13 -11.68 6.88
C THR A 122 6.43 -12.89 7.74
N VAL A 123 5.91 -14.06 7.36
CA VAL A 123 6.20 -15.35 7.98
C VAL A 123 6.79 -16.27 6.92
N ALA A 124 8.04 -16.67 7.13
CA ALA A 124 8.69 -17.74 6.39
C ALA A 124 8.70 -18.99 7.28
N PRO A 125 7.80 -19.97 7.06
CA PRO A 125 7.58 -21.07 7.99
C PRO A 125 8.86 -21.82 8.35
N GLY A 126 9.11 -21.98 9.65
CA GLY A 126 10.29 -22.67 10.17
C GLY A 126 11.62 -21.92 10.02
N VAL A 127 11.63 -20.75 9.38
CA VAL A 127 12.84 -19.94 9.16
C VAL A 127 12.85 -18.72 10.07
N LYS A 128 11.96 -17.76 9.81
CA LYS A 128 11.84 -16.53 10.58
C LYS A 128 10.52 -15.83 10.29
N ASP A 129 10.09 -15.02 11.24
CA ASP A 129 9.04 -14.04 11.07
C ASP A 129 9.67 -12.65 11.11
N GLU A 130 9.11 -11.68 10.40
CA GLU A 130 9.61 -10.30 10.37
C GLU A 130 8.43 -9.33 10.48
N ILE A 131 8.62 -8.27 11.24
CA ILE A 131 7.69 -7.13 11.32
C ILE A 131 8.43 -5.84 11.00
N ALA A 132 7.84 -5.02 10.14
CA ALA A 132 8.33 -3.70 9.74
C ALA A 132 7.27 -2.63 10.05
N LEU A 133 7.59 -1.66 10.90
CA LEU A 133 6.64 -0.67 11.43
C LEU A 133 6.75 0.67 10.68
N PHE A 134 5.64 1.16 10.15
CA PHE A 134 5.56 2.41 9.39
C PHE A 134 4.91 3.55 10.21
N ALA A 135 3.94 3.23 11.06
CA ALA A 135 3.27 4.19 11.95
C ALA A 135 2.81 3.55 13.26
N GLY A 136 2.73 4.35 14.33
CA GLY A 136 2.36 3.91 15.67
C GLY A 136 3.54 3.35 16.47
N GLN A 137 3.26 2.51 17.46
CA GLN A 137 4.24 1.84 18.30
C GLN A 137 3.79 0.40 18.54
N VAL A 138 4.72 -0.55 18.53
CA VAL A 138 4.42 -1.97 18.72
C VAL A 138 5.43 -2.58 19.67
N GLU A 139 4.95 -3.31 20.67
CA GLU A 139 5.79 -4.16 21.52
C GLU A 139 5.68 -5.61 21.05
N VAL A 140 6.80 -6.19 20.61
CA VAL A 140 6.87 -7.56 20.09
C VAL A 140 7.48 -8.46 21.15
N THR A 141 6.74 -9.50 21.54
CA THR A 141 7.20 -10.51 22.50
C THR A 141 7.46 -11.82 21.77
N ALA A 142 8.70 -12.30 21.81
CA ALA A 142 9.06 -13.57 21.19
C ALA A 142 8.65 -14.75 22.06
N ASN A 143 8.21 -15.83 21.41
CA ASN A 143 7.81 -17.08 22.07
C ASN A 143 9.00 -17.75 22.75
N ALA A 144 10.21 -17.57 22.21
CA ALA A 144 11.47 -18.03 22.83
C ALA A 144 11.92 -17.17 24.03
N GLY A 145 11.16 -16.12 24.37
CA GLY A 145 11.49 -15.15 25.40
C GLY A 145 12.13 -13.87 24.85
N GLY A 146 11.95 -12.78 25.58
CA GLY A 146 12.43 -11.45 25.21
C GLY A 146 11.35 -10.61 24.53
N THR A 147 11.49 -9.30 24.71
CA THR A 147 10.55 -8.30 24.20
C THR A 147 11.34 -7.15 23.58
N VAL A 148 10.80 -6.56 22.52
CA VAL A 148 11.35 -5.35 21.90
C VAL A 148 10.24 -4.39 21.51
N THR A 149 10.44 -3.10 21.77
CA THR A 149 9.53 -2.04 21.31
C THR A 149 10.05 -1.46 20.00
N LEU A 150 9.17 -1.42 18.99
CA LEU A 150 9.43 -0.81 17.70
C LEU A 150 8.79 0.57 17.60
N SER A 151 9.52 1.47 16.95
CA SER A 151 9.09 2.80 16.52
C SER A 151 9.03 2.89 14.99
N PRO A 152 8.33 3.89 14.41
CA PRO A 152 8.23 4.04 12.97
C PRO A 152 9.59 4.11 12.27
N GLY A 153 9.79 3.23 11.28
CA GLY A 153 11.03 3.08 10.53
C GLY A 153 11.90 1.92 11.04
N GLN A 154 11.48 1.21 12.09
CA GLN A 154 12.18 0.05 12.61
C GLN A 154 11.56 -1.26 12.13
N LYS A 155 12.38 -2.30 12.08
CA LYS A 155 11.96 -3.67 11.83
C LYS A 155 12.73 -4.65 12.67
N VAL A 156 12.15 -5.81 12.94
CA VAL A 156 12.84 -6.90 13.64
C VAL A 156 12.43 -8.24 13.04
N SER A 157 13.41 -9.15 12.93
CA SER A 157 13.15 -10.54 12.61
C SER A 157 13.23 -11.39 13.86
N CYS A 158 12.36 -12.39 13.99
CA CYS A 158 12.39 -13.39 15.05
C CYS A 158 12.51 -14.78 14.41
N ALA A 159 13.54 -15.53 14.79
CA ALA A 159 13.67 -16.93 14.44
C ALA A 159 13.08 -17.79 15.57
N PRO A 160 12.93 -19.12 15.40
CA PRO A 160 12.58 -20.01 16.51
C PRO A 160 13.52 -19.90 17.72
N SER A 161 14.76 -19.47 17.50
CA SER A 161 15.76 -19.22 18.56
C SER A 161 15.62 -17.87 19.27
N GLY A 162 14.72 -16.97 18.83
CA GLY A 162 14.47 -15.67 19.45
C GLY A 162 14.65 -14.46 18.52
N LEU A 163 14.59 -13.27 19.12
CA LEU A 163 14.67 -11.98 18.44
C LEU A 163 16.07 -11.72 17.86
N GLY A 164 16.12 -11.29 16.61
CA GLY A 164 17.29 -10.67 16.00
C GLY A 164 17.45 -9.20 16.40
N PRO A 165 18.50 -8.53 15.90
CA PRO A 165 18.69 -7.10 16.15
C PRO A 165 17.60 -6.28 15.46
N VAL A 166 17.25 -5.14 16.08
CA VAL A 166 16.37 -4.15 15.45
C VAL A 166 17.13 -3.47 14.31
N GLY A 167 16.56 -3.55 13.11
CA GLY A 167 17.05 -2.86 11.91
C GLY A 167 16.20 -1.64 11.56
N SER A 168 16.62 -0.93 10.52
CA SER A 168 15.94 0.24 9.96
C SER A 168 15.38 -0.06 8.57
N ILE A 169 14.27 0.60 8.23
CA ILE A 169 13.68 0.64 6.89
C ILE A 169 14.24 1.89 6.19
N GLY A 170 14.99 1.71 5.10
CA GLY A 170 15.58 2.80 4.30
C GLY A 170 16.67 3.65 4.95
N ALA A 171 16.73 3.72 6.29
CA ALA A 171 17.69 4.48 7.09
C ALA A 171 17.82 5.97 6.69
N PHE A 172 16.71 6.59 6.25
CA PHE A 172 16.68 7.98 5.81
C PHE A 172 16.80 8.95 7.00
N THR A 173 17.77 9.87 6.95
CA THR A 173 18.03 10.80 8.06
C THR A 173 17.17 12.07 8.06
N ASP A 174 16.39 12.29 7.00
CA ASP A 174 15.69 13.55 6.72
C ASP A 174 14.15 13.42 6.72
N ILE A 175 13.61 12.34 7.29
CA ILE A 175 12.16 12.08 7.30
C ILE A 175 11.51 12.10 8.67
N ASP A 176 12.26 12.26 9.76
CA ASP A 176 11.71 12.17 11.12
C ASP A 176 10.65 13.24 11.43
N ALA A 177 10.82 14.45 10.90
CA ALA A 177 9.85 15.53 11.00
C ALA A 177 8.84 15.57 9.83
N SER A 178 8.95 14.65 8.86
CA SER A 178 8.08 14.63 7.69
C SER A 178 6.70 14.06 8.06
N THR A 179 5.64 14.78 7.72
CA THR A 179 4.26 14.24 7.86
C THR A 179 4.03 13.01 6.97
N TYR A 180 4.88 12.81 5.95
CA TYR A 180 4.80 11.71 5.00
C TYR A 180 5.64 10.49 5.42
N LYS A 181 6.20 10.48 6.64
CA LYS A 181 7.14 9.45 7.11
C LYS A 181 6.61 8.02 6.89
N ALA A 182 5.38 7.74 7.30
CA ALA A 182 4.80 6.39 7.17
C ALA A 182 4.70 5.95 5.70
N ALA A 183 4.18 6.81 4.82
CA ALA A 183 4.09 6.55 3.39
C ALA A 183 5.46 6.33 2.74
N ILE A 184 6.45 7.15 3.09
CA ILE A 184 7.83 7.00 2.59
C ILE A 184 8.42 5.66 3.01
N LEU A 185 8.26 5.27 4.28
CA LEU A 185 8.76 4.00 4.80
C LEU A 185 8.06 2.80 4.15
N GLY A 186 6.73 2.83 4.06
CA GLY A 186 5.94 1.77 3.45
C GLY A 186 6.27 1.59 1.97
N MET A 187 6.34 2.68 1.20
CA MET A 187 6.71 2.61 -0.21
C MET A 187 8.16 2.21 -0.44
N ASN A 188 9.08 2.53 0.48
CA ASN A 188 10.46 2.04 0.41
C ASN A 188 10.54 0.55 0.71
N GLN A 189 9.82 0.09 1.74
CA GLN A 189 9.72 -1.33 2.08
C GLN A 189 9.10 -2.14 0.93
N ALA A 190 8.17 -1.56 0.18
CA ALA A 190 7.60 -2.16 -1.03
C ALA A 190 8.54 -2.10 -2.26
N GLY A 191 9.72 -1.47 -2.15
CA GLY A 191 10.69 -1.33 -3.24
C GLY A 191 10.29 -0.32 -4.33
N ILE A 192 9.25 0.49 -4.10
CA ILE A 192 8.71 1.44 -5.10
C ILE A 192 9.52 2.73 -5.11
N VAL A 193 9.99 3.17 -3.94
CA VAL A 193 10.82 4.37 -3.80
C VAL A 193 12.13 4.06 -3.13
N SER A 194 13.15 4.82 -3.52
CA SER A 194 14.46 4.81 -2.89
C SER A 194 14.87 6.24 -2.56
N GLY A 195 15.75 6.36 -1.57
CA GLY A 195 16.52 7.58 -1.34
C GLY A 195 17.75 7.65 -2.23
N ARG A 196 18.60 8.63 -1.94
CA ARG A 196 19.96 8.74 -2.49
C ARG A 196 20.95 8.84 -1.34
N GLN A 197 22.17 8.39 -1.61
CA GLN A 197 23.27 8.56 -0.67
C GLN A 197 23.83 9.97 -0.83
N GLU A 198 23.83 10.75 0.25
CA GLU A 198 24.51 12.03 0.33
C GLU A 198 25.65 11.88 1.33
N SER A 199 26.89 11.94 0.84
CA SER A 199 28.09 11.60 1.62
C SER A 199 27.99 10.18 2.22
N SER A 200 27.84 10.05 3.54
CA SER A 200 27.76 8.76 4.25
C SER A 200 26.38 8.48 4.85
N VAL A 201 25.38 9.30 4.53
CA VAL A 201 24.00 9.13 5.01
C VAL A 201 23.04 8.91 3.85
N TRP A 202 21.93 8.24 4.13
CA TRP A 202 20.83 8.09 3.18
C TRP A 202 19.80 9.17 3.42
N VAL A 203 19.37 9.83 2.35
CA VAL A 203 18.31 10.86 2.40
C VAL A 203 17.21 10.53 1.41
N PHE A 204 15.98 10.89 1.75
CA PHE A 204 14.83 10.72 0.86
C PHE A 204 14.51 12.00 0.07
N ALA A 205 14.82 13.17 0.61
CA ALA A 205 14.47 14.50 0.12
C ALA A 205 12.95 14.70 -0.08
N PRO A 206 12.12 14.65 0.99
CA PRO A 206 10.66 14.64 0.87
C PRO A 206 10.07 15.91 0.23
N LEU A 207 10.77 17.05 0.28
CA LEU A 207 10.30 18.31 -0.28
C LEU A 207 10.76 18.56 -1.73
N GLU A 208 11.65 17.73 -2.28
CA GLU A 208 12.10 17.87 -3.66
C GLU A 208 10.99 17.47 -4.64
N THR A 209 10.88 18.18 -5.76
CA THR A 209 9.82 17.96 -6.76
C THR A 209 10.08 16.70 -7.59
N VAL A 210 9.02 15.97 -7.94
CA VAL A 210 9.08 14.75 -8.75
C VAL A 210 9.00 15.08 -10.23
N LYS A 211 9.90 14.50 -11.04
CA LYS A 211 9.82 14.56 -12.51
C LYS A 211 8.76 13.60 -13.04
N ARG A 212 8.15 13.91 -14.17
CA ARG A 212 7.09 13.07 -14.78
C ARG A 212 7.55 11.62 -15.06
N ALA A 213 8.78 11.42 -15.52
CA ALA A 213 9.35 10.08 -15.70
C ALA A 213 9.54 9.32 -14.37
N GLN A 214 9.95 10.01 -13.30
CA GLN A 214 10.07 9.40 -11.97
C GLN A 214 8.70 8.95 -11.47
N PHE A 215 7.67 9.78 -11.68
CA PHE A 215 6.30 9.39 -11.35
C PHE A 215 5.82 8.18 -12.15
N ALA A 216 6.14 8.09 -13.45
CA ALA A 216 5.80 6.91 -14.27
C ALA A 216 6.35 5.62 -13.64
N LYS A 217 7.61 5.63 -13.19
CA LYS A 217 8.21 4.51 -12.46
C LYS A 217 7.46 4.20 -11.16
N MET A 218 7.18 5.23 -10.36
CA MET A 218 6.51 5.06 -9.06
C MET A 218 5.10 4.50 -9.21
N VAL A 219 4.30 5.00 -10.17
CA VAL A 219 2.92 4.51 -10.39
C VAL A 219 2.91 3.10 -10.94
N CYS A 220 3.85 2.71 -11.80
CA CYS A 220 3.99 1.30 -12.22
C CYS A 220 4.25 0.38 -11.03
N GLY A 221 5.18 0.74 -10.14
CA GLY A 221 5.45 -0.06 -8.94
C GLY A 221 4.26 -0.14 -7.98
N ALA A 222 3.66 1.00 -7.64
CA ALA A 222 2.51 1.08 -6.74
C ALA A 222 1.30 0.30 -7.28
N MET A 223 1.11 0.35 -8.59
CA MET A 223 0.04 -0.36 -9.28
C MET A 223 0.50 -1.70 -9.86
N SER A 224 1.63 -2.27 -9.40
CA SER A 224 2.16 -3.58 -9.82
C SER A 224 2.07 -3.86 -11.33
N ILE A 225 2.35 -2.84 -12.14
CA ILE A 225 2.40 -2.94 -13.60
C ILE A 225 3.71 -3.63 -13.95
N GLY A 226 3.63 -4.73 -14.70
CA GLY A 226 4.80 -5.42 -15.22
C GLY A 226 5.53 -4.52 -16.22
N VAL A 227 6.84 -4.38 -16.04
CA VAL A 227 7.71 -3.59 -16.92
C VAL A 227 8.89 -4.46 -17.30
N SER A 228 9.13 -4.58 -18.60
CA SER A 228 10.26 -5.27 -19.23
C SER A 228 10.68 -4.51 -20.48
N GLU A 229 11.83 -4.84 -21.07
CA GLU A 229 12.36 -4.28 -22.33
C GLU A 229 11.42 -4.48 -23.55
N ASP A 230 10.38 -5.32 -23.41
CA ASP A 230 9.35 -5.49 -24.44
C ASP A 230 8.22 -4.45 -24.31
N SER A 231 8.25 -3.62 -23.26
CA SER A 231 7.20 -2.61 -23.01
C SER A 231 7.36 -1.45 -23.99
N TRP A 232 8.61 -1.07 -24.29
CA TRP A 232 8.95 -0.08 -25.29
C TRP A 232 9.31 -0.70 -26.63
N LEU A 233 8.80 -0.13 -27.71
CA LEU A 233 9.21 -0.46 -29.07
C LEU A 233 9.58 0.83 -29.81
N ASP A 234 10.84 0.94 -30.21
CA ASP A 234 11.36 2.12 -30.91
C ASP A 234 10.63 2.45 -32.22
N SER A 235 10.05 1.43 -32.86
CA SER A 235 9.25 1.55 -34.08
C SER A 235 7.81 1.99 -33.84
N ALA A 236 7.34 1.99 -32.59
CA ALA A 236 5.96 2.28 -32.19
C ALA A 236 5.90 3.15 -30.93
N ARG A 237 6.72 4.20 -30.86
CA ARG A 237 6.86 5.06 -29.69
C ARG A 237 5.52 5.73 -29.32
N PRO A 238 5.05 5.63 -28.06
CA PRO A 238 3.85 6.35 -27.63
C PRO A 238 4.04 7.86 -27.60
N PHE A 239 5.28 8.33 -27.36
CA PHE A 239 5.62 9.76 -27.30
C PHE A 239 6.94 10.04 -28.06
N PRO A 240 6.99 11.06 -28.93
CA PRO A 240 8.13 11.34 -29.80
C PRO A 240 9.28 12.07 -29.08
N ASP A 241 9.07 12.53 -27.85
CA ASP A 241 10.05 13.27 -27.03
C ASP A 241 10.78 12.39 -26.00
N LEU A 242 10.70 11.09 -26.21
CA LEU A 242 11.59 10.10 -25.64
C LEU A 242 12.55 9.63 -26.74
N GLU A 243 13.84 9.63 -26.41
CA GLU A 243 14.93 9.22 -27.31
C GLU A 243 14.84 7.71 -27.62
N PRO A 244 15.68 7.16 -28.52
CA PRO A 244 15.77 5.71 -28.65
C PRO A 244 16.13 5.04 -27.32
N ASP A 245 15.51 3.90 -27.07
CA ASP A 245 15.60 3.22 -25.79
C ASP A 245 16.88 2.38 -25.63
N PRO A 246 17.63 2.51 -24.53
CA PRO A 246 18.72 1.60 -24.22
C PRO A 246 18.20 0.24 -23.74
N LEU A 247 18.51 -0.84 -24.48
CA LEU A 247 18.05 -2.23 -24.24
C LEU A 247 18.49 -2.90 -22.90
N ASN A 248 19.05 -2.13 -21.97
CA ASN A 248 19.48 -2.60 -20.66
C ASN A 248 19.15 -1.60 -19.53
N ASP A 249 18.29 -0.63 -19.80
CA ASP A 249 17.80 0.33 -18.82
C ASP A 249 16.32 0.65 -19.08
N LEU A 250 15.46 -0.02 -18.31
CA LEU A 250 14.01 0.19 -18.34
C LEU A 250 13.57 1.66 -18.14
N TYR A 251 14.43 2.49 -17.54
CA TYR A 251 14.09 3.87 -17.21
C TYR A 251 14.63 4.88 -18.24
N PRO A 252 13.81 5.83 -18.72
CA PRO A 252 12.39 6.02 -18.41
C PRO A 252 11.44 5.27 -19.37
N HIS A 253 11.93 4.75 -20.49
CA HIS A 253 11.13 4.36 -21.66
C HIS A 253 10.08 3.30 -21.35
N ASP A 254 10.49 2.13 -20.85
CA ASP A 254 9.57 1.02 -20.59
C ASP A 254 8.53 1.36 -19.54
N TYR A 255 8.91 2.09 -18.49
CA TYR A 255 7.94 2.55 -17.48
C TYR A 255 6.89 3.48 -18.07
N VAL A 256 7.31 4.41 -18.94
CA VAL A 256 6.38 5.34 -19.60
C VAL A 256 5.49 4.60 -20.59
N ALA A 257 6.03 3.67 -21.37
CA ALA A 257 5.25 2.88 -22.31
C ALA A 257 4.26 1.95 -21.60
N ALA A 258 4.67 1.24 -20.56
CA ALA A 258 3.78 0.36 -19.79
C ALA A 258 2.62 1.14 -19.14
N ALA A 259 2.91 2.29 -18.51
CA ALA A 259 1.86 3.14 -17.95
C ALA A 259 0.98 3.79 -19.02
N SER A 260 1.50 4.08 -20.21
CA SER A 260 0.71 4.56 -21.35
C SER A 260 -0.22 3.47 -21.88
N ALA A 261 0.28 2.26 -22.07
CA ALA A 261 -0.50 1.09 -22.48
C ALA A 261 -1.62 0.74 -21.48
N ALA A 262 -1.38 0.97 -20.19
CA ALA A 262 -2.38 0.83 -19.13
C ALA A 262 -3.43 1.97 -19.08
N GLY A 263 -3.32 2.98 -19.95
CA GLY A 263 -4.22 4.13 -20.02
C GLY A 263 -4.00 5.21 -18.95
N ILE A 264 -2.91 5.11 -18.19
CA ILE A 264 -2.59 5.99 -17.06
C ILE A 264 -1.96 7.29 -17.58
N ILE A 265 -0.93 7.16 -18.44
CA ILE A 265 -0.26 8.28 -19.11
C ILE A 265 -0.92 8.52 -20.46
N LYS A 266 -1.40 9.74 -20.70
CA LYS A 266 -1.92 10.18 -22.01
C LYS A 266 -1.06 11.23 -22.72
N GLY A 267 -0.02 11.73 -22.05
CA GLY A 267 0.79 12.86 -22.54
C GLY A 267 0.05 14.20 -22.50
N ASP A 268 0.71 15.21 -23.05
CA ASP A 268 0.24 16.58 -23.23
C ASP A 268 0.54 16.99 -24.68
N ASN A 269 -0.52 17.17 -25.49
CA ASN A 269 -0.42 17.48 -26.91
C ASN A 269 0.53 16.53 -27.68
N GLY A 270 0.40 15.22 -27.42
CA GLY A 270 1.19 14.17 -28.04
C GLY A 270 2.62 14.01 -27.51
N ARG A 271 3.01 14.74 -26.46
CA ARG A 271 4.35 14.69 -25.84
C ARG A 271 4.29 14.22 -24.39
N PHE A 272 5.33 13.59 -23.89
CA PHE A 272 5.40 13.16 -22.49
C PHE A 272 6.06 14.15 -21.56
N LYS A 273 7.11 14.87 -21.99
CA LYS A 273 7.92 15.80 -21.19
C LYS A 273 8.54 15.13 -19.95
N PRO A 274 9.43 14.12 -20.10
CA PRO A 274 9.88 13.25 -19.00
C PRO A 274 10.58 13.98 -17.84
N TYR A 275 11.26 15.09 -18.13
CA TYR A 275 12.10 15.81 -17.17
C TYR A 275 11.44 17.02 -16.53
N ASP A 276 10.23 17.37 -16.97
CA ASP A 276 9.42 18.40 -16.32
C ASP A 276 8.92 17.88 -14.97
N SER A 277 8.80 18.78 -13.99
CA SER A 277 8.17 18.45 -12.72
C SER A 277 6.68 18.18 -12.92
N ILE A 278 6.15 17.16 -12.25
CA ILE A 278 4.72 16.84 -12.32
C ILE A 278 3.92 17.74 -11.39
N TYR A 279 2.77 18.23 -11.85
CA TYR A 279 1.82 18.94 -11.01
C TYR A 279 1.06 17.99 -10.10
N ARG A 280 0.69 18.44 -8.91
CA ARG A 280 -0.15 17.70 -7.94
C ARG A 280 -1.42 17.13 -8.57
N ILE A 281 -2.14 17.93 -9.36
CA ILE A 281 -3.35 17.47 -10.04
C ILE A 281 -3.06 16.42 -11.11
N GLY A 282 -1.88 16.48 -11.74
CA GLY A 282 -1.43 15.45 -12.69
C GLY A 282 -1.20 14.11 -12.01
N VAL A 283 -0.65 14.12 -10.79
CA VAL A 283 -0.50 12.92 -9.95
C VAL A 283 -1.88 12.33 -9.63
N ILE A 284 -2.79 13.16 -9.10
CA ILE A 284 -4.15 12.74 -8.73
C ILE A 284 -4.89 12.13 -9.91
N LEU A 285 -4.91 12.82 -11.05
CA LEU A 285 -5.56 12.36 -12.28
C LEU A 285 -5.06 10.99 -12.72
N MET A 286 -3.74 10.79 -12.68
CA MET A 286 -3.13 9.53 -13.09
C MET A 286 -3.37 8.40 -12.08
N VAL A 287 -3.34 8.68 -10.78
CA VAL A 287 -3.67 7.69 -9.75
C VAL A 287 -5.12 7.23 -9.86
N VAL A 288 -6.07 8.16 -10.04
CA VAL A 288 -7.49 7.81 -10.23
C VAL A 288 -7.68 6.96 -11.48
N ARG A 289 -7.07 7.34 -12.62
CA ARG A 289 -7.09 6.53 -13.85
C ARG A 289 -6.52 5.14 -13.63
N ALA A 290 -5.42 5.02 -12.89
CA ALA A 290 -4.78 3.74 -12.63
C ALA A 290 -5.69 2.82 -11.82
N LEU A 291 -6.33 3.32 -10.77
CA LEU A 291 -7.28 2.54 -9.97
C LEU A 291 -8.53 2.17 -10.78
N ASP A 292 -9.09 3.10 -11.56
CA ASP A 292 -10.25 2.80 -12.40
C ASP A 292 -9.98 1.77 -13.49
N SER A 293 -8.78 1.81 -14.08
CA SER A 293 -8.36 0.91 -15.16
C SER A 293 -7.94 -0.47 -14.64
N LEU A 294 -7.15 -0.50 -13.56
CA LEU A 294 -6.46 -1.71 -13.10
C LEU A 294 -7.13 -2.38 -11.90
N ALA A 295 -8.01 -1.67 -11.19
CA ALA A 295 -8.71 -2.16 -10.01
C ALA A 295 -10.17 -1.61 -9.97
N PRO A 296 -10.97 -1.86 -11.02
CA PRO A 296 -12.31 -1.31 -11.12
C PRO A 296 -13.16 -1.71 -9.92
N GLY A 297 -13.89 -0.75 -9.35
CA GLY A 297 -14.74 -0.94 -8.17
C GLY A 297 -14.04 -0.74 -6.83
N THR A 298 -12.73 -0.44 -6.80
CA THR A 298 -12.01 -0.06 -5.56
C THR A 298 -12.21 1.40 -5.15
N LEU A 299 -12.65 2.24 -6.08
CA LEU A 299 -13.07 3.61 -5.85
C LEU A 299 -14.59 3.69 -5.90
N ASP A 300 -15.19 4.16 -4.81
CA ASP A 300 -16.61 4.43 -4.70
C ASP A 300 -17.03 5.57 -5.64
N ALA A 301 -18.27 5.49 -6.11
CA ALA A 301 -18.89 6.54 -6.90
C ALA A 301 -19.06 7.80 -6.05
N VAL A 302 -18.67 8.94 -6.62
CA VAL A 302 -18.82 10.25 -5.96
C VAL A 302 -20.30 10.64 -5.94
N PRO A 303 -20.91 10.92 -4.77
CA PRO A 303 -22.27 11.41 -4.66
C PRO A 303 -22.48 12.73 -5.41
N ALA A 304 -23.68 12.93 -5.96
CA ALA A 304 -23.98 14.13 -6.75
C ALA A 304 -23.94 15.44 -5.94
N ASP A 305 -24.10 15.36 -4.63
CA ASP A 305 -24.02 16.47 -3.68
C ASP A 305 -22.62 16.67 -3.09
N PHE A 306 -21.66 15.79 -3.41
CA PHE A 306 -20.27 15.97 -3.00
C PHE A 306 -19.65 17.18 -3.69
N THR A 307 -19.01 18.03 -2.89
CA THR A 307 -18.27 19.20 -3.38
C THR A 307 -16.81 19.05 -2.99
N SER A 308 -15.92 19.01 -3.99
CA SER A 308 -14.48 19.00 -3.77
C SER A 308 -14.04 20.25 -3.01
N THR A 309 -13.13 20.06 -2.07
CA THR A 309 -12.56 21.13 -1.23
C THR A 309 -11.70 22.06 -2.07
N VAL A 310 -11.02 21.53 -3.09
CA VAL A 310 -10.15 22.29 -3.99
C VAL A 310 -10.96 22.90 -5.14
N ALA A 311 -11.12 24.22 -5.12
CA ALA A 311 -11.86 24.95 -6.14
C ALA A 311 -11.02 25.26 -7.41
N GLY A 312 -11.69 25.69 -8.48
CA GLY A 312 -11.04 26.22 -9.69
C GLY A 312 -10.53 25.17 -10.69
N LEU A 313 -10.87 23.89 -10.49
CA LEU A 313 -10.60 22.82 -11.44
C LEU A 313 -11.76 22.67 -12.43
N SER A 314 -11.48 22.10 -13.61
CA SER A 314 -12.49 21.83 -14.64
C SER A 314 -12.18 20.54 -15.41
N GLY A 315 -13.20 19.99 -16.09
CA GLY A 315 -13.10 18.76 -16.87
C GLY A 315 -12.56 17.60 -16.04
N GLU A 316 -11.70 16.79 -16.64
CA GLU A 316 -11.14 15.58 -16.01
C GLU A 316 -10.35 15.86 -14.73
N HIS A 317 -9.79 17.07 -14.57
CA HIS A 317 -9.10 17.44 -13.33
C HIS A 317 -10.08 17.60 -12.16
N ALA A 318 -11.24 18.22 -12.37
CA ALA A 318 -12.26 18.37 -11.34
C ALA A 318 -12.88 17.02 -10.95
N GLU A 319 -13.14 16.17 -11.94
CA GLU A 319 -13.66 14.83 -11.74
C GLU A 319 -12.67 13.97 -10.94
N ALA A 320 -11.40 13.95 -11.35
CA ALA A 320 -10.37 13.20 -10.65
C ALA A 320 -10.13 13.71 -9.22
N MET A 321 -10.12 15.03 -9.01
CA MET A 321 -9.99 15.59 -7.66
C MET A 321 -11.17 15.18 -6.78
N SER A 322 -12.41 15.33 -7.27
CA SER A 322 -13.61 14.95 -6.50
C SER A 322 -13.58 13.48 -6.13
N LYS A 323 -13.18 12.62 -7.07
CA LYS A 323 -13.05 11.18 -6.83
C LYS A 323 -11.93 10.85 -5.84
N ALA A 324 -10.79 11.53 -5.94
CA ALA A 324 -9.67 11.36 -5.03
C ALA A 324 -10.00 11.80 -3.60
N GLU A 325 -10.65 12.94 -3.42
CA GLU A 325 -11.08 13.41 -2.10
C GLU A 325 -12.12 12.48 -1.47
N TYR A 326 -13.18 12.14 -2.21
CA TYR A 326 -14.24 11.26 -1.72
C TYR A 326 -13.71 9.87 -1.33
N ASN A 327 -12.71 9.38 -2.07
CA ASN A 327 -12.05 8.11 -1.81
C ASN A 327 -10.77 8.25 -1.00
N HIS A 328 -10.57 9.35 -0.26
CA HIS A 328 -9.46 9.51 0.69
C HIS A 328 -8.06 9.26 0.11
N LEU A 329 -7.85 9.56 -1.18
CA LEU A 329 -6.54 9.51 -1.82
C LEU A 329 -5.68 10.73 -1.45
N THR A 330 -6.31 11.80 -0.98
CA THR A 330 -5.68 13.05 -0.55
C THR A 330 -5.42 13.13 0.96
N ASP A 331 -5.79 12.10 1.72
CA ASP A 331 -5.60 12.06 3.18
C ASP A 331 -4.11 12.15 3.55
N GLY A 332 -3.81 12.94 4.58
CA GLY A 332 -2.43 13.14 5.07
C GLY A 332 -1.59 14.12 4.25
N LEU A 333 -2.12 14.70 3.16
CA LEU A 333 -1.42 15.76 2.42
C LEU A 333 -1.29 17.03 3.27
N ALA A 334 -0.06 17.52 3.42
CA ALA A 334 0.22 18.70 4.24
C ALA A 334 -0.48 19.95 3.67
N GLY A 335 -1.27 20.62 4.51
CA GLY A 335 -1.99 21.83 4.11
C GLY A 335 -3.12 21.61 3.10
N PHE A 336 -3.57 20.36 2.89
CA PHE A 336 -4.72 20.07 2.04
C PHE A 336 -5.97 20.79 2.57
N GLY A 337 -6.70 21.46 1.68
CA GLY A 337 -7.83 22.33 2.01
C GLY A 337 -8.12 23.35 0.92
N PRO A 338 -9.01 24.32 1.14
CA PRO A 338 -9.45 25.27 0.11
C PRO A 338 -8.34 26.12 -0.52
N GLY A 339 -7.23 26.32 0.20
CA GLY A 339 -6.05 27.05 -0.29
C GLY A 339 -4.97 26.16 -0.92
N TRP A 340 -5.17 24.85 -0.98
CA TRP A 340 -4.18 23.92 -1.53
C TRP A 340 -4.15 24.02 -3.05
N ASN A 341 -3.02 24.46 -3.60
CA ASN A 341 -2.88 24.66 -5.04
C ASN A 341 -2.56 23.35 -5.75
N ALA A 342 -3.53 22.84 -6.52
CA ALA A 342 -3.38 21.61 -7.29
C ALA A 342 -2.47 21.77 -8.52
N TRP A 343 -2.14 23.01 -8.91
CA TRP A 343 -1.22 23.33 -10.01
C TRP A 343 0.21 23.61 -9.55
N ASP A 344 0.52 23.47 -8.26
CA ASP A 344 1.92 23.42 -7.82
C ASP A 344 2.55 22.09 -8.23
N THR A 345 3.87 22.09 -8.37
CA THR A 345 4.65 20.87 -8.59
C THR A 345 4.60 19.99 -7.34
N ALA A 346 4.41 18.68 -7.54
CA ALA A 346 4.28 17.72 -6.45
C ALA A 346 5.67 17.36 -5.88
N SER A 347 5.79 17.41 -4.56
CA SER A 347 6.98 16.94 -3.86
C SER A 347 7.03 15.41 -3.77
N ARG A 348 8.22 14.85 -3.55
CA ARG A 348 8.44 13.40 -3.37
C ARG A 348 7.59 12.83 -2.23
N GLY A 349 7.44 13.58 -1.14
CA GLY A 349 6.58 13.21 -0.02
C GLY A 349 5.09 13.19 -0.36
N GLU A 350 4.61 14.18 -1.11
CA GLU A 350 3.20 14.22 -1.57
C GLU A 350 2.87 13.08 -2.53
N VAL A 351 3.77 12.81 -3.50
CA VAL A 351 3.60 11.69 -4.43
C VAL A 351 3.63 10.36 -3.69
N ALA A 352 4.54 10.20 -2.71
CA ALA A 352 4.57 9.02 -1.87
C ALA A 352 3.25 8.86 -1.08
N GLN A 353 2.75 9.93 -0.46
CA GLN A 353 1.50 9.86 0.29
C GLN A 353 0.30 9.48 -0.58
N MET A 354 0.15 10.09 -1.77
CA MET A 354 -0.97 9.77 -2.67
C MET A 354 -0.91 8.34 -3.20
N LEU A 355 0.28 7.85 -3.58
CA LEU A 355 0.44 6.46 -4.02
C LEU A 355 0.26 5.47 -2.88
N TRP A 356 0.71 5.81 -1.67
CA TRP A 356 0.49 5.00 -0.48
C TRP A 356 -1.00 4.86 -0.16
N ASN A 357 -1.76 5.96 -0.20
CA ASN A 357 -3.21 5.92 -0.04
C ASN A 357 -3.89 5.06 -1.13
N ALA A 358 -3.38 5.11 -2.36
CA ALA A 358 -3.86 4.29 -3.46
C ALA A 358 -3.55 2.79 -3.27
N MET A 359 -2.41 2.43 -2.67
CA MET A 359 -2.06 1.03 -2.40
C MET A 359 -3.00 0.36 -1.39
N TRP A 360 -3.72 1.14 -0.58
CA TRP A 360 -4.75 0.66 0.35
C TRP A 360 -6.14 0.50 -0.28
N ARG A 361 -6.31 0.87 -1.56
CA ARG A 361 -7.56 0.67 -2.32
C ARG A 361 -7.62 -0.71 -2.94
#